data_AF-A0A2S6I8D8-F1
#
_entry.id   AF-A0A2S6I8D8-F1
#
_cell.length_a   1.000
_cell.length_b   1.000
_cell.length_c   1.000
_cell.angle_alpha   90.00
_cell.angle_beta   90.00
_cell.angle_gamma   90.00
#
_symmetry.space_group_name_H-M   'P 1'
#
loop_
_entity.id
_entity.type
_entity.pdbx_description
1 polymer ?
#
loop_
_entity_poly.entity_id
_entity_poly.type
_entity_poly.pdbx_seq_one_letter_code
_entity_poly.pdbx_strand_id
1 'polypeptide(L)'
;MNNTIKYYLPERVLKLTVNYVVKQELTFNEKEEVATMKYRDCYIQDDILLEPLLHADYQCKYIFDYSRYRSWCYNLSFEAEFDENGAGILQAINIETTPVVKDVIVGVVNVAVSLAKLGTTAFLVDSPTHEEPLNVEVIEKTFTETYLIKTGDMNEKDGSRSIQLPKPNVGDLNTKIPTIEVFIKPNKIIRQKKKSKNICVSKTEVYYREPILSNVKIKVLNNGDIQEQTVINEYIYFSQFGATIPLQISFGKFFNKASSKVSFSKATGGLEKFALTNESKIKETVDDFSTSLNAMNTTVGEWHKSKKEKVAEIEKKNKVKSDDRKEKLKNLADKELNDLIKKKGFLEVEKKILILKKEIVELKK
;
A
#
# COMPACT_ATOMS: atom_id res chain seq x y z
N MET A 1 -1.06 25.01 -22.34
CA MET A 1 -1.58 24.07 -21.33
C MET A 1 -2.94 23.59 -21.77
N ASN A 2 -3.15 22.27 -21.81
CA ASN A 2 -4.40 21.67 -22.25
C ASN A 2 -5.44 21.81 -21.12
N ASN A 3 -6.50 22.61 -21.30
CA ASN A 3 -7.52 22.88 -20.27
C ASN A 3 -8.65 21.82 -20.30
N THR A 4 -8.30 20.57 -20.57
CA THR A 4 -9.26 19.47 -20.71
C THR A 4 -8.77 18.25 -19.96
N ILE A 5 -9.69 17.56 -19.29
CA ILE A 5 -9.45 16.20 -18.80
C ILE A 5 -10.28 15.23 -19.64
N LYS A 6 -9.62 14.16 -20.08
CA LYS A 6 -10.25 13.03 -20.77
C LYS A 6 -10.31 11.88 -19.78
N TYR A 7 -11.49 11.28 -19.64
CA TYR A 7 -11.70 10.14 -18.76
C TYR A 7 -12.79 9.23 -19.35
N TYR A 8 -12.88 8.03 -18.79
CA TYR A 8 -13.90 7.04 -19.15
C TYR A 8 -14.78 6.76 -17.94
N LEU A 9 -16.03 6.36 -18.21
CA LEU A 9 -16.89 5.88 -17.13
C LEU A 9 -16.40 4.50 -16.67
N PRO A 10 -16.56 4.16 -15.38
CA PRO A 10 -16.16 2.85 -14.89
C PRO A 10 -17.11 1.75 -15.40
N GLU A 11 -16.56 0.57 -15.65
CA GLU A 11 -17.24 -0.70 -15.90
C GLU A 11 -16.71 -1.75 -14.91
N ARG A 12 -17.62 -2.52 -14.30
CA ARG A 12 -17.24 -3.69 -13.49
C ARG A 12 -17.02 -4.89 -14.39
N VAL A 13 -15.87 -5.53 -14.23
CA VAL A 13 -15.53 -6.82 -14.84
C VAL A 13 -15.32 -7.83 -13.72
N LEU A 14 -15.66 -9.09 -13.95
CA LEU A 14 -15.43 -10.16 -12.99
C LEU A 14 -14.25 -11.01 -13.46
N LYS A 15 -13.24 -11.19 -12.61
CA LYS A 15 -12.17 -12.15 -12.84
C LYS A 15 -12.49 -13.41 -12.03
N LEU A 16 -12.73 -14.51 -12.73
CA LEU A 16 -13.03 -15.80 -12.13
C LEU A 16 -11.83 -16.72 -12.28
N THR A 17 -11.30 -17.22 -11.17
CA THR A 17 -10.19 -18.18 -11.16
C THR A 17 -10.71 -19.53 -10.68
N VAL A 18 -10.50 -20.57 -11.48
CA VAL A 18 -10.99 -21.93 -11.24
C VAL A 18 -9.82 -22.89 -11.29
N ASN A 19 -9.66 -23.71 -10.25
CA ASN A 19 -8.68 -24.80 -10.24
C ASN A 19 -9.38 -26.10 -10.66
N TYR A 20 -8.88 -26.73 -11.71
CA TYR A 20 -9.36 -28.02 -12.18
C TYR A 20 -8.31 -29.08 -11.86
N VAL A 21 -8.77 -30.22 -11.34
CA VAL A 21 -7.97 -31.42 -11.17
C VAL A 21 -8.40 -32.45 -12.18
N VAL A 22 -7.41 -32.99 -12.89
CA VAL A 22 -7.59 -34.05 -13.86
C VAL A 22 -6.85 -35.29 -13.40
N LYS A 23 -7.60 -36.38 -13.30
CA LYS A 23 -7.05 -37.72 -13.03
C LYS A 23 -6.63 -38.36 -14.34
N GLN A 24 -5.34 -38.68 -14.44
CA GLN A 24 -4.75 -39.36 -15.59
C GLN A 24 -4.29 -40.73 -15.14
N GLU A 25 -4.65 -41.75 -15.91
CA GLU A 25 -4.10 -43.09 -15.80
C GLU A 25 -2.95 -43.23 -16.78
N LEU A 26 -1.75 -43.41 -16.26
CA LEU A 26 -0.56 -43.75 -17.03
C LEU A 26 -0.37 -45.27 -16.96
N THR A 27 -0.25 -45.89 -18.12
CA THR A 27 0.20 -47.27 -18.24
C THR A 27 1.61 -47.26 -18.80
N PHE A 28 2.55 -47.83 -18.06
CA PHE A 28 3.96 -47.90 -18.47
C PHE A 28 4.26 -49.22 -19.20
N ASN A 29 5.21 -49.18 -20.14
CA ASN A 29 5.72 -50.39 -20.80
C ASN A 29 6.76 -51.08 -19.91
N GLU A 30 7.28 -52.24 -20.36
CA GLU A 30 8.32 -53.00 -19.65
C GLU A 30 9.67 -52.26 -19.50
N LYS A 31 9.81 -51.07 -20.11
CA LYS A 31 10.98 -50.18 -20.00
C LYS A 31 10.71 -48.93 -19.15
N GLU A 32 9.61 -48.92 -18.40
CA GLU A 32 9.15 -47.77 -17.58
C GLU A 32 8.83 -46.50 -18.40
N GLU A 33 8.61 -46.63 -19.71
CA GLU A 33 8.16 -45.51 -20.55
C GLU A 33 6.62 -45.48 -20.61
N VAL A 34 6.04 -44.28 -20.65
CA VAL A 34 4.58 -44.11 -20.77
C VAL A 34 4.09 -44.72 -22.08
N ALA A 35 3.38 -45.85 -22.01
CA ALA A 35 2.84 -46.57 -23.15
C ALA A 35 1.47 -46.02 -23.58
N THR A 36 0.61 -45.73 -22.60
CA THR A 36 -0.69 -45.08 -22.83
C THR A 36 -1.03 -44.13 -21.70
N MET A 37 -1.69 -43.02 -22.05
CA MET A 37 -2.22 -42.03 -21.11
C MET A 37 -3.72 -41.92 -21.35
N LYS A 38 -4.52 -42.15 -20.32
CA LYS A 38 -5.99 -42.04 -20.39
C LYS A 38 -6.49 -41.05 -19.36
N TYR A 39 -7.29 -40.10 -19.80
CA TYR A 39 -7.98 -39.16 -18.91
C TYR A 39 -9.25 -39.82 -18.36
N ARG A 40 -9.38 -39.91 -17.02
CA ARG A 40 -10.56 -40.48 -16.38
C ARG A 40 -11.58 -39.42 -16.01
N ASP A 41 -11.20 -38.55 -15.09
CA ASP A 41 -12.11 -37.62 -14.44
C ASP A 41 -11.52 -36.21 -14.38
N CYS A 42 -12.38 -35.21 -14.47
CA CYS A 42 -12.05 -33.81 -14.26
C CYS A 42 -13.05 -33.20 -13.28
N TYR A 43 -12.56 -32.61 -12.20
CA TYR A 43 -13.40 -31.92 -11.21
C TYR A 43 -12.76 -30.58 -10.80
N ILE A 44 -13.58 -29.71 -10.21
CA ILE A 44 -13.11 -28.44 -9.68
C ILE A 44 -12.57 -28.71 -8.27
N GLN A 45 -11.34 -28.29 -8.02
CA GLN A 45 -10.70 -28.34 -6.71
C GLN A 45 -10.80 -26.96 -6.05
N ASP A 46 -10.99 -26.95 -4.74
CA ASP A 46 -11.11 -25.75 -3.91
C ASP A 46 -12.31 -24.85 -4.27
N ASP A 47 -12.45 -23.78 -3.49
CA ASP A 47 -13.43 -22.74 -3.75
C ASP A 47 -13.04 -21.93 -4.99
N ILE A 48 -14.02 -21.68 -5.86
CA ILE A 48 -13.84 -20.80 -7.00
C ILE A 48 -13.60 -19.37 -6.50
N LEU A 49 -12.56 -18.71 -6.98
CA LEU A 49 -12.24 -17.34 -6.58
C LEU A 49 -12.86 -16.33 -7.57
N LEU A 50 -13.71 -15.43 -7.05
CA LEU A 50 -14.32 -14.34 -7.80
C LEU A 50 -13.77 -12.99 -7.34
N GLU A 51 -13.08 -12.28 -8.25
CA GLU A 51 -12.52 -10.96 -7.98
C GLU A 51 -13.23 -9.88 -8.82
N PRO A 52 -13.93 -8.92 -8.20
CA PRO A 52 -14.58 -7.82 -8.91
C PRO A 52 -13.57 -6.71 -9.24
N LEU A 53 -13.30 -6.48 -10.52
CA LEU A 53 -12.34 -5.48 -11.01
C LEU A 53 -13.03 -4.28 -11.66
N LEU A 54 -12.48 -3.08 -11.48
CA LEU A 54 -12.98 -1.87 -12.10
C LEU A 54 -12.10 -1.48 -13.30
N HIS A 55 -12.72 -1.33 -14.48
CA HIS A 55 -12.04 -0.98 -15.73
C HIS A 55 -12.67 0.25 -16.39
N ALA A 56 -11.92 0.90 -17.27
CA ALA A 56 -12.44 1.97 -18.12
C ALA A 56 -13.42 1.40 -19.17
N ASP A 57 -14.62 1.97 -19.26
CA ASP A 57 -15.56 1.70 -20.36
C ASP A 57 -15.09 2.46 -21.60
N TYR A 58 -14.33 1.78 -22.46
CA TYR A 58 -13.77 2.34 -23.68
C TYR A 58 -14.82 2.81 -24.70
N GLN A 59 -16.08 2.40 -24.57
CA GLN A 59 -17.16 2.86 -25.45
C GLN A 59 -17.66 4.25 -25.04
N CYS A 60 -17.42 4.65 -23.79
CA CYS A 60 -17.99 5.85 -23.17
C CYS A 60 -16.89 6.84 -22.77
N LYS A 61 -16.36 7.59 -23.74
CA LYS A 61 -15.34 8.61 -23.48
C LYS A 61 -15.96 9.95 -23.12
N TYR A 62 -15.46 10.57 -22.06
CA TYR A 62 -15.88 11.89 -21.60
C TYR A 62 -14.71 12.87 -21.61
N ILE A 63 -14.99 14.10 -22.01
CA ILE A 63 -14.04 15.20 -22.02
C ILE A 63 -14.67 16.35 -21.25
N PHE A 64 -14.06 16.71 -20.13
CA PHE A 64 -14.45 17.90 -19.39
C PHE A 64 -13.48 19.04 -19.72
N ASP A 65 -13.99 20.05 -20.41
CA ASP A 65 -13.29 21.29 -20.74
C ASP A 65 -13.53 22.30 -19.62
N TYR A 66 -12.51 22.48 -18.79
CA TYR A 66 -12.58 23.34 -17.62
C TYR A 66 -11.96 24.73 -17.88
N SER A 67 -11.75 25.11 -19.14
CA SER A 67 -11.23 26.42 -19.52
C SER A 67 -11.96 27.59 -18.87
N ARG A 68 -13.28 27.47 -18.69
CA ARG A 68 -14.13 28.51 -18.08
C ARG A 68 -13.96 28.70 -16.58
N TYR A 69 -13.30 27.76 -15.90
CA TYR A 69 -13.06 27.81 -14.45
C TYR A 69 -11.65 28.26 -14.12
N ARG A 70 -10.85 28.58 -15.14
CA ARG A 70 -9.52 29.11 -14.98
C ARG A 70 -9.64 30.54 -14.47
N SER A 71 -9.28 30.75 -13.22
CA SER A 71 -9.18 32.07 -12.59
C SER A 71 -7.91 32.09 -11.75
N TRP A 72 -7.33 33.27 -11.57
CA TRP A 72 -6.14 33.43 -10.72
C TRP A 72 -6.41 33.00 -9.26
N CYS A 73 -7.66 33.11 -8.81
CA CYS A 73 -8.04 32.82 -7.43
C CYS A 73 -8.35 31.33 -7.17
N TYR A 74 -8.42 30.48 -8.21
CA TYR A 74 -8.88 29.10 -8.09
C TYR A 74 -8.01 28.14 -8.90
N ASN A 75 -7.64 27.03 -8.27
CA ASN A 75 -7.00 25.90 -8.90
C ASN A 75 -7.95 24.72 -8.91
N LEU A 76 -8.17 24.16 -10.11
CA LEU A 76 -8.97 22.97 -10.32
C LEU A 76 -8.02 21.84 -10.73
N SER A 77 -8.00 20.78 -9.95
CA SER A 77 -7.20 19.59 -10.22
C SER A 77 -8.06 18.34 -10.22
N PHE A 78 -7.56 17.32 -10.91
CA PHE A 78 -8.26 16.05 -11.09
C PHE A 78 -7.32 14.91 -10.73
N GLU A 79 -7.86 13.93 -10.03
CA GLU A 79 -7.20 12.66 -9.77
C GLU A 79 -7.89 11.61 -10.65
N ALA A 80 -7.11 10.86 -11.42
CA ALA A 80 -7.60 9.76 -12.24
C ALA A 80 -6.67 8.56 -12.09
N GLU A 81 -7.25 7.37 -12.13
CA GLU A 81 -6.53 6.10 -12.13
C GLU A 81 -6.49 5.57 -13.56
N PHE A 82 -5.29 5.37 -14.08
CA PHE A 82 -5.06 4.98 -15.46
C PHE A 82 -4.72 3.50 -15.54
N ASP A 83 -5.31 2.82 -16.52
CA ASP A 83 -4.88 1.48 -16.90
C ASP A 83 -3.63 1.51 -17.78
N GLU A 84 -3.14 0.32 -18.16
CA GLU A 84 -1.95 0.13 -18.99
C GLU A 84 -2.04 0.81 -20.36
N ASN A 85 -3.25 1.04 -20.88
CA ASN A 85 -3.49 1.73 -22.15
C ASN A 85 -3.63 3.25 -21.99
N GLY A 86 -3.45 3.77 -20.77
CA GLY A 86 -3.61 5.18 -20.44
C GLY A 86 -5.08 5.64 -20.44
N ALA A 87 -6.05 4.72 -20.31
CA ALA A 87 -7.45 5.07 -20.12
C ALA A 87 -7.71 5.32 -18.62
N GLY A 88 -8.05 6.57 -18.30
CA GLY A 88 -8.26 7.02 -16.93
C GLY A 88 -9.71 6.93 -16.47
N ILE A 89 -9.96 6.36 -15.30
CA ILE A 89 -11.21 6.50 -14.54
C ILE A 89 -11.04 7.67 -13.58
N LEU A 90 -12.00 8.59 -13.56
CA LEU A 90 -11.94 9.73 -12.65
C LEU A 90 -12.12 9.29 -11.19
N GLN A 91 -11.17 9.64 -10.32
CA GLN A 91 -11.16 9.30 -8.90
C GLN A 91 -11.53 10.49 -8.01
N ALA A 92 -11.08 11.69 -8.36
CA ALA A 92 -11.50 12.89 -7.66
C ALA A 92 -11.46 14.16 -8.51
N ILE A 93 -12.26 15.14 -8.09
CA ILE A 93 -12.22 16.53 -8.54
C ILE A 93 -11.91 17.37 -7.31
N ASN A 94 -10.80 18.10 -7.33
CA ASN A 94 -10.43 19.02 -6.27
C ASN A 94 -10.48 20.46 -6.80
N ILE A 95 -11.19 21.33 -6.08
CA ILE A 95 -11.24 22.77 -6.34
C ILE A 95 -10.71 23.47 -5.10
N GLU A 96 -9.70 24.31 -5.28
CA GLU A 96 -9.00 25.00 -4.19
C GLU A 96 -8.80 26.47 -4.54
N THR A 97 -8.98 27.36 -3.58
CA THR A 97 -8.45 28.73 -3.67
C THR A 97 -6.97 28.73 -3.27
N THR A 98 -6.04 29.09 -4.16
CA THR A 98 -4.58 28.94 -3.97
C THR A 98 -3.93 29.91 -2.97
N PRO A 99 -2.72 29.61 -2.38
CA PRO A 99 -2.03 28.32 -2.24
C PRO A 99 -1.54 28.10 -0.79
N VAL A 100 -2.30 27.42 0.08
CA VAL A 100 -1.77 26.93 1.38
C VAL A 100 -2.26 25.50 1.70
N VAL A 101 -3.28 25.01 1.00
CA VAL A 101 -3.98 23.77 1.37
C VAL A 101 -3.32 22.51 0.79
N LYS A 102 -2.50 22.65 -0.25
CA LYS A 102 -1.90 21.51 -0.98
C LYS A 102 -0.91 20.71 -0.13
N ASP A 103 -0.12 21.37 0.71
CA ASP A 103 0.93 20.72 1.49
C ASP A 103 0.41 20.08 2.80
N VAL A 104 -0.71 20.58 3.33
CA VAL A 104 -1.31 20.06 4.57
C VAL A 104 -2.05 18.74 4.32
N ILE A 105 -2.69 18.56 3.16
CA ILE A 105 -3.49 17.36 2.86
C ILE A 105 -2.61 16.19 2.38
N VAL A 106 -1.56 16.46 1.60
CA VAL A 106 -0.63 15.42 1.11
C VAL A 106 0.24 14.85 2.24
N GLY A 107 0.55 15.65 3.26
CA GLY A 107 1.38 15.23 4.40
C GLY A 107 0.74 14.20 5.33
N VAL A 108 -0.59 14.12 5.40
CA VAL A 108 -1.30 13.23 6.34
C VAL A 108 -1.51 11.82 5.78
N VAL A 109 -1.56 11.65 4.45
CA VAL A 109 -1.83 10.33 3.83
C VAL A 109 -0.56 9.46 3.75
N ASN A 110 0.64 10.07 3.69
CA ASN A 110 1.89 9.33 3.51
C ASN A 110 2.49 8.74 4.80
N VAL A 111 2.02 9.13 5.99
CA VAL A 111 2.55 8.59 7.26
C VAL A 111 1.79 7.32 7.70
N ALA A 112 0.61 7.05 7.14
CA ALA A 112 -0.20 5.87 7.49
C ALA A 112 0.04 4.63 6.61
N VAL A 113 0.83 4.73 5.53
CA VAL A 113 1.05 3.61 4.58
C VAL A 113 2.36 2.85 4.82
N SER A 114 3.21 3.27 5.75
CA SER A 114 4.53 2.65 5.97
C SER A 114 4.64 1.70 7.17
N LEU A 115 3.54 1.11 7.65
CA LEU A 115 3.56 0.24 8.85
C LEU A 115 2.81 -1.10 8.73
N ALA A 116 2.53 -1.58 7.52
CA ALA A 116 1.92 -2.89 7.33
C ALA A 116 2.59 -3.67 6.20
N LYS A 117 3.69 -4.35 6.53
CA LYS A 117 4.13 -5.63 5.95
C LYS A 117 5.46 -6.01 6.58
N LEU A 118 5.44 -7.03 7.45
CA LEU A 118 6.45 -8.09 7.57
C LEU A 118 6.10 -8.97 8.78
N GLY A 119 5.67 -10.20 8.50
CA GLY A 119 5.48 -11.34 9.42
C GLY A 119 5.13 -12.58 8.58
N THR A 120 6.10 -13.49 8.32
CA THR A 120 6.31 -14.83 8.93
C THR A 120 5.25 -15.87 8.52
N THR A 121 5.51 -17.13 8.11
CA THR A 121 6.65 -18.06 8.24
C THR A 121 6.47 -19.32 7.33
N ALA A 122 7.52 -20.15 7.27
CA ALA A 122 7.79 -21.35 6.46
C ALA A 122 6.89 -22.59 6.65
N PHE A 123 7.04 -23.62 5.78
CA PHE A 123 7.52 -24.99 6.09
C PHE A 123 7.82 -25.77 4.77
N LEU A 124 8.96 -26.45 4.70
CA LEU A 124 9.28 -27.53 3.75
C LEU A 124 9.86 -28.69 4.56
N VAL A 125 9.38 -29.91 4.29
CA VAL A 125 9.88 -31.18 4.86
C VAL A 125 10.02 -32.19 3.71
N ASP A 126 11.10 -32.97 3.74
CA ASP A 126 11.57 -33.88 2.69
C ASP A 126 11.21 -35.37 2.93
N SER A 127 11.34 -36.13 1.81
CA SER A 127 11.80 -37.53 1.66
C SER A 127 10.80 -38.68 1.89
N PRO A 128 11.03 -39.93 1.37
CA PRO A 128 11.92 -40.41 0.29
C PRO A 128 11.25 -41.42 -0.71
N THR A 129 12.13 -42.10 -1.47
CA THR A 129 12.09 -42.95 -2.68
C THR A 129 11.26 -44.25 -2.77
N HIS A 130 10.90 -44.55 -4.05
CA HIS A 130 10.76 -45.81 -4.81
C HIS A 130 10.16 -47.09 -4.19
N GLU A 131 9.23 -47.72 -4.91
CA GLU A 131 9.43 -49.02 -5.59
C GLU A 131 8.25 -49.38 -6.53
N GLU A 132 8.57 -50.02 -7.65
CA GLU A 132 7.68 -50.56 -8.68
C GLU A 132 7.31 -52.04 -8.38
N PRO A 133 6.19 -52.59 -8.89
CA PRO A 133 6.22 -53.12 -10.27
C PRO A 133 4.89 -53.03 -11.06
N LEU A 134 5.03 -52.80 -12.38
CA LEU A 134 3.99 -52.87 -13.43
C LEU A 134 2.71 -52.10 -13.06
N ASN A 135 2.88 -50.79 -12.91
CA ASN A 135 1.89 -49.91 -12.30
C ASN A 135 1.03 -49.21 -13.36
N VAL A 136 -0.29 -49.37 -13.24
CA VAL A 136 -1.19 -48.30 -13.68
C VAL A 136 -1.09 -47.22 -12.62
N GLU A 137 -0.44 -46.10 -12.95
CA GLU A 137 -0.31 -44.97 -12.04
C GLU A 137 -1.46 -43.99 -12.31
N VAL A 138 -2.22 -43.66 -11.26
CA VAL A 138 -3.19 -42.56 -11.32
C VAL A 138 -2.48 -41.30 -10.82
N ILE A 139 -2.18 -40.38 -11.72
CA ILE A 139 -1.63 -39.07 -11.36
C ILE A 139 -2.73 -38.00 -11.39
N GLU A 140 -2.70 -37.11 -10.41
CA GLU A 140 -3.55 -35.92 -10.39
C GLU A 140 -2.76 -34.73 -10.93
N LYS A 141 -3.27 -34.11 -11.99
CA LYS A 141 -2.73 -32.86 -12.51
C LYS A 141 -3.70 -31.73 -12.22
N THR A 142 -3.23 -30.74 -11.48
CA THR A 142 -3.97 -29.50 -11.24
C THR A 142 -3.57 -28.46 -12.28
N PHE A 143 -4.55 -27.74 -12.81
CA PHE A 143 -4.31 -26.53 -13.57
C PHE A 143 -5.32 -25.45 -13.22
N THR A 144 -4.91 -24.20 -13.39
CA THR A 144 -5.69 -23.03 -13.03
C THR A 144 -6.10 -22.29 -14.30
N GLU A 145 -7.40 -22.07 -14.47
CA GLU A 145 -7.94 -21.22 -15.53
C GLU A 145 -8.45 -19.91 -14.94
N THR A 146 -8.18 -18.81 -15.64
CA THR A 146 -8.65 -17.48 -15.26
C THR A 146 -9.49 -16.90 -16.39
N TYR A 147 -10.74 -16.56 -16.09
CA TYR A 147 -11.69 -15.99 -17.02
C TYR A 147 -11.96 -14.53 -16.66
N LEU A 148 -11.87 -13.65 -17.66
CA LEU A 148 -12.26 -12.25 -17.52
C LEU A 148 -13.65 -12.05 -18.15
N ILE A 149 -14.66 -11.84 -17.31
CA ILE A 149 -16.07 -11.82 -17.70
C ILE A 149 -16.56 -10.38 -17.76
N LYS A 150 -16.84 -9.90 -18.97
CA LYS A 150 -17.44 -8.58 -19.21
C LYS A 150 -18.92 -8.72 -19.46
N THR A 151 -19.70 -7.78 -18.92
CA THR A 151 -21.16 -7.81 -19.08
C THR A 151 -21.64 -7.70 -20.53
N GLY A 152 -20.83 -7.10 -21.41
CA GLY A 152 -21.11 -7.00 -22.85
C GLY A 152 -21.02 -8.33 -23.60
N ASP A 153 -20.31 -9.32 -23.06
CA ASP A 153 -20.10 -10.63 -23.69
C ASP A 153 -21.21 -11.64 -23.30
N MET A 154 -22.12 -11.24 -22.41
CA MET A 154 -23.16 -12.09 -21.84
C MET A 154 -24.47 -11.98 -22.62
N ASN A 155 -25.20 -13.09 -22.70
CA ASN A 155 -26.55 -13.12 -23.28
C ASN A 155 -27.55 -12.45 -22.34
N GLU A 156 -28.36 -11.53 -22.86
CA GLU A 156 -29.41 -10.84 -22.10
C GLU A 156 -30.75 -11.59 -22.22
N LYS A 157 -31.34 -11.96 -21.08
CA LYS A 157 -32.70 -12.54 -21.01
C LYS A 157 -33.42 -12.07 -19.75
N ASP A 158 -34.65 -11.55 -19.92
CA ASP A 158 -35.52 -11.10 -18.83
C ASP A 158 -34.83 -10.16 -17.81
N GLY A 159 -33.93 -9.31 -18.32
CA GLY A 159 -33.19 -8.36 -17.47
C GLY A 159 -32.04 -8.96 -16.65
N SER A 160 -31.76 -10.25 -16.84
CA SER A 160 -30.57 -10.93 -16.36
C SER A 160 -29.57 -11.16 -17.50
N ARG A 161 -28.31 -11.39 -17.13
CA ARG A 161 -27.23 -11.71 -18.06
C ARG A 161 -26.64 -13.06 -17.69
N SER A 162 -26.40 -13.94 -18.66
CA SER A 162 -25.64 -15.17 -18.42
C SER A 162 -24.60 -15.46 -19.49
N ILE A 163 -23.54 -16.16 -19.09
CA ILE A 163 -22.52 -16.68 -20.00
C ILE A 163 -22.04 -18.04 -19.48
N GLN A 164 -21.91 -18.99 -20.39
CA GLN A 164 -21.22 -20.25 -20.12
C GLN A 164 -19.74 -20.07 -20.46
N LEU A 165 -18.87 -20.42 -19.52
CA LEU A 165 -17.44 -20.30 -19.69
C LEU A 165 -16.92 -21.42 -20.60
N PRO A 166 -15.90 -21.15 -21.43
CA PRO A 166 -15.30 -22.18 -22.25
C PRO A 166 -14.64 -23.23 -21.37
N LYS A 167 -14.84 -24.49 -21.74
CA LYS A 167 -14.22 -25.63 -21.06
C LYS A 167 -12.70 -25.59 -21.29
N PRO A 168 -11.89 -25.92 -20.28
CA PRO A 168 -10.46 -26.09 -20.49
C PRO A 168 -10.19 -27.19 -21.53
N ASN A 169 -9.11 -27.02 -22.29
CA ASN A 169 -8.69 -28.02 -23.26
C ASN A 169 -7.92 -29.13 -22.53
N VAL A 170 -8.67 -30.11 -22.00
CA VAL A 170 -8.11 -31.27 -21.31
C VAL A 170 -8.22 -32.49 -22.22
N GLY A 171 -7.11 -32.83 -22.87
CA GLY A 171 -6.88 -34.17 -23.43
C GLY A 171 -8.00 -34.70 -24.32
N ASP A 172 -8.34 -35.98 -24.12
CA ASP A 172 -9.29 -36.73 -24.96
C ASP A 172 -10.71 -36.16 -24.94
N LEU A 173 -11.36 -36.22 -26.11
CA LEU A 173 -12.75 -35.80 -26.38
C LEU A 173 -13.81 -36.40 -25.45
N ASN A 174 -13.49 -37.52 -24.79
CA ASN A 174 -14.44 -38.25 -23.94
C ASN A 174 -14.39 -37.83 -22.47
N THR A 175 -13.46 -36.95 -22.07
CA THR A 175 -13.35 -36.49 -20.69
C THR A 175 -14.51 -35.55 -20.35
N LYS A 176 -15.29 -35.88 -19.32
CA LYS A 176 -16.41 -35.03 -18.87
C LYS A 176 -15.89 -33.86 -18.04
N ILE A 177 -15.76 -32.71 -18.67
CA ILE A 177 -15.30 -31.49 -17.99
C ILE A 177 -16.51 -30.71 -17.43
N PRO A 178 -16.48 -30.30 -16.14
CA PRO A 178 -17.53 -29.47 -15.54
C PRO A 178 -17.70 -28.16 -16.32
N THR A 179 -18.95 -27.78 -16.59
CA THR A 179 -19.23 -26.50 -17.27
C THR A 179 -19.62 -25.47 -16.22
N ILE A 180 -19.10 -24.25 -16.33
CA ILE A 180 -19.43 -23.17 -15.41
C ILE A 180 -20.32 -22.15 -16.12
N GLU A 181 -21.40 -21.76 -15.47
CA GLU A 181 -22.26 -20.67 -15.91
C GLU A 181 -22.25 -19.53 -14.89
N VAL A 182 -22.05 -18.31 -15.39
CA VAL A 182 -22.09 -17.09 -14.59
C VAL A 182 -23.34 -16.32 -14.93
N PHE A 183 -24.10 -15.98 -13.89
CA PHE A 183 -25.32 -15.22 -13.95
C PHE A 183 -25.18 -13.90 -13.20
N ILE A 184 -25.68 -12.82 -13.80
CA ILE A 184 -25.74 -11.50 -13.17
C ILE A 184 -27.16 -10.98 -13.30
N LYS A 185 -27.80 -10.71 -12.17
CA LYS A 185 -29.14 -10.14 -12.10
C LYS A 185 -29.11 -8.80 -11.34
N PRO A 186 -29.21 -7.65 -12.02
CA PRO A 186 -29.34 -6.36 -11.37
C PRO A 186 -30.65 -6.27 -10.57
N ASN A 187 -30.59 -5.73 -9.35
CA ASN A 187 -31.77 -5.51 -8.51
C ASN A 187 -32.71 -4.44 -9.07
N LYS A 188 -32.17 -3.56 -9.92
CA LYS A 188 -32.92 -2.54 -10.65
C LYS A 188 -32.37 -2.43 -12.06
N ILE A 189 -33.22 -2.62 -13.06
CA ILE A 189 -32.83 -2.43 -14.46
C ILE A 189 -33.18 -1.01 -14.84
N ILE A 190 -32.17 -0.15 -14.91
CA ILE A 190 -32.32 1.17 -15.52
C ILE A 190 -32.01 0.99 -17.00
N ARG A 191 -33.04 1.03 -17.86
CA ARG A 191 -32.82 1.06 -19.32
C ARG A 191 -31.99 2.30 -19.66
N GLN A 192 -30.70 2.10 -19.91
CA GLN A 192 -29.88 3.17 -20.46
C GLN A 192 -30.38 3.44 -21.88
N LYS A 193 -30.80 4.68 -22.14
CA LYS A 193 -30.86 5.15 -23.52
C LYS A 193 -29.42 5.10 -24.03
N LYS A 194 -29.11 4.16 -24.95
CA LYS A 194 -27.83 4.14 -25.66
C LYS A 194 -27.59 5.55 -26.19
N LYS A 195 -26.63 6.28 -25.61
CA LYS A 195 -26.21 7.55 -26.17
C LYS A 195 -25.58 7.22 -27.51
N SER A 196 -26.06 7.83 -28.59
CA SER A 196 -25.58 7.62 -29.96
C SER A 196 -24.17 8.15 -30.22
N LYS A 197 -23.49 8.74 -29.22
CA LYS A 197 -22.16 9.33 -29.34
C LYS A 197 -21.19 8.65 -28.38
N ASN A 198 -20.12 8.09 -28.94
CA ASN A 198 -19.01 7.45 -28.21
C ASN A 198 -18.13 8.46 -27.43
N ILE A 199 -18.27 9.75 -27.73
CA ILE A 199 -17.54 10.84 -27.06
C ILE A 199 -18.54 11.92 -26.61
N CYS A 200 -18.50 12.26 -25.33
CA CYS A 200 -19.26 13.35 -24.74
C CYS A 200 -18.32 14.44 -24.25
N VAL A 201 -18.47 15.65 -24.79
CA VAL A 201 -17.69 16.82 -24.38
C VAL A 201 -18.60 17.75 -23.60
N SER A 202 -18.20 18.13 -22.39
CA SER A 202 -18.93 19.08 -21.56
C SER A 202 -18.00 20.15 -21.01
N LYS A 203 -18.53 21.38 -20.90
CA LYS A 203 -17.86 22.49 -20.21
C LYS A 203 -18.39 22.68 -18.80
N THR A 204 -19.52 22.04 -18.47
CA THR A 204 -20.33 22.35 -17.28
C THR A 204 -20.47 21.19 -16.31
N GLU A 205 -20.30 19.98 -16.82
CA GLU A 205 -20.70 18.76 -16.13
C GLU A 205 -19.59 17.73 -16.21
N VAL A 206 -19.38 17.06 -15.10
CA VAL A 206 -18.66 15.78 -15.05
C VAL A 206 -19.69 14.68 -14.91
N TYR A 207 -19.53 13.58 -15.62
CA TYR A 207 -20.47 12.46 -15.59
C TYR A 207 -19.92 11.34 -14.74
N TYR A 208 -20.80 10.70 -13.96
CA TYR A 208 -20.49 9.48 -13.23
C TYR A 208 -21.64 8.47 -13.38
N ARG A 209 -21.41 7.23 -12.96
CA ARG A 209 -22.46 6.20 -12.94
C ARG A 209 -22.85 5.91 -11.50
N GLU A 210 -24.16 5.84 -11.25
CA GLU A 210 -24.67 5.33 -9.99
C GLU A 210 -24.58 3.80 -9.99
N PRO A 211 -23.78 3.16 -9.12
CA PRO A 211 -23.62 1.71 -9.15
C PRO A 211 -24.91 1.00 -8.73
N ILE A 212 -25.25 -0.09 -9.44
CA ILE A 212 -26.42 -0.91 -9.14
C ILE A 212 -25.97 -2.21 -8.47
N LEU A 213 -26.56 -2.48 -7.32
CA LEU A 213 -26.41 -3.76 -6.65
C LEU A 213 -27.03 -4.87 -7.50
N SER A 214 -26.25 -5.90 -7.79
CA SER A 214 -26.64 -7.02 -8.63
C SER A 214 -26.30 -8.32 -7.93
N ASN A 215 -27.22 -9.27 -7.97
CA ASN A 215 -26.96 -10.63 -7.54
C ASN A 215 -26.12 -11.34 -8.60
N VAL A 216 -24.97 -11.87 -8.21
CA VAL A 216 -24.07 -12.67 -9.04
C VAL A 216 -24.15 -14.11 -8.55
N LYS A 217 -24.48 -15.03 -9.46
CA LYS A 217 -24.47 -16.47 -9.19
C LYS A 217 -23.51 -17.17 -10.12
N ILE A 218 -22.70 -18.05 -9.55
CA ILE A 218 -21.83 -18.95 -10.32
C ILE A 218 -22.30 -20.36 -10.06
N LYS A 219 -22.60 -21.06 -11.14
CA LYS A 219 -23.09 -22.41 -11.12
C LYS A 219 -22.12 -23.34 -11.82
N VAL A 220 -21.88 -24.50 -11.22
CA VAL A 220 -21.28 -25.63 -11.90
C VAL A 220 -22.44 -26.46 -12.43
N LEU A 221 -22.54 -26.58 -13.75
CA LEU A 221 -23.61 -27.31 -14.42
C LEU A 221 -23.38 -28.81 -14.36
N ASN A 222 -24.47 -29.56 -14.44
CA ASN A 222 -24.43 -31.02 -14.45
C ASN A 222 -23.69 -31.55 -15.68
N ASN A 223 -22.68 -32.40 -15.47
CA ASN A 223 -21.91 -33.08 -16.51
C ASN A 223 -22.08 -34.62 -16.50
N GLY A 224 -23.05 -35.12 -15.73
CA GLY A 224 -23.33 -36.53 -15.48
C GLY A 224 -22.73 -37.05 -14.17
N ASP A 225 -21.55 -36.55 -13.79
CA ASP A 225 -20.82 -37.03 -12.60
C ASP A 225 -20.93 -36.04 -11.43
N ILE A 226 -21.18 -34.76 -11.73
CA ILE A 226 -21.43 -33.69 -10.75
C ILE A 226 -22.86 -33.20 -10.92
N GLN A 227 -23.61 -33.09 -9.82
CA GLN A 227 -24.94 -32.45 -9.84
C GLN A 227 -24.80 -30.93 -9.99
N GLU A 228 -25.80 -30.29 -10.63
CA GLU A 228 -25.80 -28.83 -10.72
C GLU A 228 -25.78 -28.22 -9.31
N GLN A 229 -24.81 -27.34 -9.06
CA GLN A 229 -24.67 -26.66 -7.79
C GLN A 229 -24.32 -25.19 -7.96
N THR A 230 -24.84 -24.35 -7.08
CA THR A 230 -24.47 -22.93 -7.00
C THR A 230 -23.32 -22.81 -6.02
N VAL A 231 -22.15 -22.41 -6.51
CA VAL A 231 -20.91 -22.31 -5.72
C VAL A 231 -20.66 -20.89 -5.20
N ILE A 232 -21.16 -19.88 -5.92
CA ILE A 232 -21.15 -18.48 -5.45
C ILE A 232 -22.53 -17.88 -5.63
N ASN A 233 -22.99 -17.13 -4.64
CA ASN A 233 -24.23 -16.34 -4.68
C ASN A 233 -24.04 -15.08 -3.82
N GLU A 234 -23.57 -14.01 -4.46
CA GLU A 234 -23.17 -12.78 -3.77
C GLU A 234 -23.81 -11.55 -4.40
N TYR A 235 -23.76 -10.42 -3.69
CA TYR A 235 -24.22 -9.14 -4.21
C TYR A 235 -23.02 -8.23 -4.49
N ILE A 236 -22.89 -7.83 -5.76
CA ILE A 236 -21.78 -6.99 -6.23
C ILE A 236 -22.36 -5.74 -6.91
N TYR A 237 -21.68 -4.60 -6.73
CA TYR A 237 -22.03 -3.34 -7.37
C TYR A 237 -21.45 -3.24 -8.79
N PHE A 238 -22.34 -3.03 -9.77
CA PHE A 238 -22.02 -2.82 -11.17
C PHE A 238 -22.38 -1.40 -11.60
N SER A 239 -21.36 -0.61 -11.98
CA SER A 239 -21.54 0.76 -12.46
C SER A 239 -22.32 0.82 -13.77
N GLN A 240 -22.07 -0.11 -14.69
CA GLN A 240 -22.62 -0.10 -16.05
C GLN A 240 -24.14 -0.36 -16.13
N PHE A 241 -24.77 -0.91 -15.09
CA PHE A 241 -26.24 -1.03 -15.03
C PHE A 241 -26.94 0.24 -14.51
N GLY A 242 -26.14 1.17 -13.98
CA GLY A 242 -26.57 2.44 -13.41
C GLY A 242 -27.06 3.48 -14.40
N ALA A 243 -27.72 4.51 -13.88
CA ALA A 243 -27.90 5.74 -14.64
C ALA A 243 -26.55 6.48 -14.75
N THR A 244 -26.30 7.09 -15.90
CA THR A 244 -25.23 8.07 -16.03
C THR A 244 -25.77 9.42 -15.55
N ILE A 245 -25.18 9.97 -14.48
CA ILE A 245 -25.64 11.19 -13.82
C ILE A 245 -24.66 12.34 -14.13
N PRO A 246 -25.15 13.50 -14.62
CA PRO A 246 -24.34 14.70 -14.72
C PRO A 246 -24.17 15.35 -13.34
N LEU A 247 -22.94 15.58 -12.93
CA LEU A 247 -22.57 16.43 -11.80
C LEU A 247 -22.24 17.83 -12.32
N GLN A 248 -23.13 18.78 -12.09
CA GLN A 248 -22.95 20.15 -12.52
C GLN A 248 -21.93 20.88 -11.64
N ILE A 249 -20.82 21.29 -12.23
CA ILE A 249 -19.78 22.08 -11.58
C ILE A 249 -20.18 23.56 -11.72
N SER A 250 -20.75 24.16 -10.68
CA SER A 250 -21.25 25.54 -10.69
C SER A 250 -20.49 26.45 -9.71
N PHE A 251 -20.32 27.72 -10.09
CA PHE A 251 -19.61 28.74 -9.30
C PHE A 251 -20.12 28.85 -7.85
N GLY A 252 -21.44 28.88 -7.63
CA GLY A 252 -22.02 29.02 -6.29
C GLY A 252 -21.87 27.80 -5.36
N LYS A 253 -21.74 26.58 -5.92
CA LYS A 253 -21.64 25.35 -5.11
C LYS A 253 -20.20 24.94 -4.79
N PHE A 254 -19.24 25.33 -5.64
CA PHE A 254 -17.86 24.86 -5.56
C PHE A 254 -16.82 25.97 -5.42
N PHE A 255 -17.08 27.15 -5.99
CA PHE A 255 -16.08 28.21 -6.10
C PHE A 255 -16.21 29.28 -5.01
N ASN A 256 -17.33 29.41 -4.29
CA ASN A 256 -17.39 30.29 -3.11
C ASN A 256 -16.90 29.59 -1.83
N LYS A 257 -16.04 28.57 -1.97
CA LYS A 257 -15.55 27.69 -0.90
C LYS A 257 -14.03 27.64 -0.94
N ALA A 258 -13.41 27.51 0.23
CA ALA A 258 -11.96 27.49 0.35
C ALA A 258 -11.36 26.22 -0.28
N SER A 259 -12.05 25.09 -0.10
CA SER A 259 -11.83 23.89 -0.91
C SER A 259 -13.11 23.08 -1.06
N SER A 260 -13.24 22.40 -2.20
CA SER A 260 -14.29 21.42 -2.47
C SER A 260 -13.65 20.17 -3.09
N LYS A 261 -13.92 18.99 -2.52
CA LYS A 261 -13.48 17.71 -3.07
C LYS A 261 -14.67 16.81 -3.35
N VAL A 262 -14.74 16.29 -4.56
CA VAL A 262 -15.65 15.22 -4.96
C VAL A 262 -14.81 13.97 -5.18
N SER A 263 -15.07 12.91 -4.44
CA SER A 263 -14.39 11.62 -4.58
C SER A 263 -15.34 10.57 -5.12
N PHE A 264 -14.81 9.71 -5.98
CA PHE A 264 -15.47 8.52 -6.50
C PHE A 264 -14.82 7.28 -5.90
N SER A 265 -15.63 6.26 -5.62
CA SER A 265 -15.16 5.03 -4.98
C SER A 265 -14.29 4.23 -5.95
N LYS A 266 -13.08 3.87 -5.52
CA LYS A 266 -12.25 2.89 -6.25
C LYS A 266 -12.90 1.52 -6.36
N ALA A 267 -13.70 1.16 -5.37
CA ALA A 267 -14.44 -0.09 -5.40
C ALA A 267 -15.52 -0.01 -6.46
N THR A 268 -16.46 0.95 -6.40
CA THR A 268 -17.71 0.92 -7.20
C THR A 268 -17.75 1.85 -8.42
N GLY A 269 -16.82 2.80 -8.52
CA GLY A 269 -16.85 3.88 -9.52
C GLY A 269 -17.95 4.92 -9.29
N GLY A 270 -18.76 4.76 -8.23
CA GLY A 270 -19.83 5.69 -7.86
C GLY A 270 -19.34 6.87 -7.02
N LEU A 271 -20.20 7.85 -6.78
CA LEU A 271 -19.92 8.95 -5.87
C LEU A 271 -19.73 8.42 -4.45
N GLU A 272 -18.56 8.69 -3.85
CA GLU A 272 -18.21 8.23 -2.50
C GLU A 272 -18.34 9.35 -1.48
N LYS A 273 -17.77 10.51 -1.77
CA LYS A 273 -17.69 11.61 -0.81
C LYS A 273 -17.80 12.96 -1.51
N PHE A 274 -18.56 13.85 -0.88
CA PHE A 274 -18.60 15.27 -1.20
C PHE A 274 -18.18 16.05 0.02
N ALA A 275 -16.99 16.66 -0.03
CA ALA A 275 -16.42 17.44 1.06
C ALA A 275 -16.38 18.92 0.69
N LEU A 276 -16.93 19.76 1.56
CA LEU A 276 -16.86 21.22 1.47
C LEU A 276 -16.10 21.75 2.68
N THR A 277 -15.07 22.54 2.40
CA THR A 277 -14.32 23.25 3.43
C THR A 277 -14.58 24.75 3.26
N ASN A 278 -15.16 25.36 4.29
CA ASN A 278 -15.33 26.80 4.36
C ASN A 278 -14.03 27.44 4.89
N GLU A 279 -13.76 28.68 4.50
CA GLU A 279 -12.55 29.42 4.92
C GLU A 279 -12.40 29.51 6.45
N SER A 280 -13.50 29.60 7.18
CA SER A 280 -13.50 29.63 8.66
C SER A 280 -12.88 28.38 9.28
N LYS A 281 -13.20 27.19 8.74
CA LYS A 281 -12.65 25.90 9.22
C LYS A 281 -11.16 25.76 8.87
N ILE A 282 -10.73 26.35 7.75
CA ILE A 282 -9.30 26.35 7.38
C ILE A 282 -8.52 27.23 8.36
N LYS A 283 -9.03 28.40 8.74
CA LYS A 283 -8.39 29.25 9.76
C LYS A 283 -8.22 28.50 11.09
N GLU A 284 -9.27 27.86 11.59
CA GLU A 284 -9.18 27.03 12.80
C GLU A 284 -8.13 25.91 12.68
N THR A 285 -8.11 25.19 11.57
CA THR A 285 -7.14 24.10 11.35
C THR A 285 -5.70 24.61 11.23
N VAL A 286 -5.49 25.77 10.59
CA VAL A 286 -4.16 26.41 10.49
C VAL A 286 -3.70 26.92 11.85
N ASP A 287 -4.60 27.50 12.64
CA ASP A 287 -4.31 27.96 13.99
C ASP A 287 -3.93 26.78 14.89
N ASP A 288 -4.65 25.65 14.81
CA ASP A 288 -4.34 24.40 15.51
C ASP A 288 -3.00 23.80 15.07
N PHE A 289 -2.71 23.83 13.76
CA PHE A 289 -1.44 23.34 13.22
C PHE A 289 -0.27 24.22 13.65
N SER A 290 -0.44 25.54 13.66
CA SER A 290 0.57 26.49 14.15
C SER A 290 0.85 26.27 15.64
N THR A 291 -0.19 25.98 16.42
CA THR A 291 -0.08 25.65 17.84
C THR A 291 0.68 24.33 18.04
N SER A 292 0.40 23.32 17.21
CA SER A 292 1.09 22.02 17.23
C SER A 292 2.56 22.11 16.80
N LEU A 293 2.86 22.91 15.77
CA LEU A 293 4.22 23.18 15.30
C LEU A 293 5.04 23.94 16.36
N ASN A 294 4.42 24.91 17.01
CA ASN A 294 5.04 25.62 18.13
C ASN A 294 5.32 24.66 19.29
N ALA A 295 4.39 23.77 19.65
CA ALA A 295 4.61 22.76 20.68
C ALA A 295 5.76 21.79 20.31
N MET A 296 5.86 21.37 19.05
CA MET A 296 6.98 20.54 18.57
C MET A 296 8.31 21.30 18.62
N ASN A 297 8.35 22.56 18.20
CA ASN A 297 9.55 23.40 18.29
C ASN A 297 9.99 23.60 19.74
N THR A 298 9.05 23.78 20.68
CA THR A 298 9.34 23.84 22.11
C THR A 298 9.91 22.52 22.61
N THR A 299 9.32 21.39 22.23
CA THR A 299 9.80 20.05 22.61
C THR A 299 11.22 19.78 22.08
N VAL A 300 11.50 20.17 20.82
CA VAL A 300 12.85 20.07 20.22
C VAL A 300 13.85 21.01 20.91
N GLY A 301 13.41 22.23 21.25
CA GLY A 301 14.21 23.18 22.03
C GLY A 301 14.55 22.66 23.42
N GLU A 302 13.59 22.07 24.12
CA GLU A 302 13.77 21.41 25.42
C GLU A 302 14.69 20.20 25.31
N TRP A 303 14.55 19.39 24.25
CA TRP A 303 15.46 18.27 23.99
C TRP A 303 16.91 18.73 23.75
N HIS A 304 17.10 19.79 22.97
CA HIS A 304 18.42 20.39 22.76
C HIS A 304 19.00 20.98 24.06
N LYS A 305 18.17 21.60 24.89
CA LYS A 305 18.57 22.12 26.20
C LYS A 305 18.97 20.98 27.15
N SER A 306 18.16 19.93 27.23
CA SER A 306 18.46 18.71 28.00
C SER A 306 19.75 18.03 27.53
N LYS A 307 19.99 17.99 26.21
CA LYS A 307 21.24 17.46 25.65
C LYS A 307 22.44 18.33 26.03
N LYS A 308 22.34 19.66 25.97
CA LYS A 308 23.40 20.58 26.42
C LYS A 308 23.67 20.47 27.92
N GLU A 309 22.63 20.33 28.73
CA GLU A 309 22.75 20.14 30.19
C GLU A 309 23.45 18.81 30.52
N LYS A 310 23.07 17.71 29.86
CA LYS A 310 23.76 16.42 30.02
C LYS A 310 25.23 16.48 29.59
N VAL A 311 25.55 17.16 28.49
CA VAL A 311 26.94 17.35 28.05
C VAL A 311 27.72 18.20 29.07
N ALA A 312 27.14 19.29 29.57
CA ALA A 312 27.76 20.13 30.59
C ALA A 312 27.97 19.38 31.93
N GLU A 313 27.05 18.47 32.28
CA GLU A 313 27.19 17.62 33.47
C GLU A 313 28.30 16.57 33.31
N ILE A 314 28.45 15.99 32.12
CA ILE A 314 29.56 15.10 31.76
C ILE A 314 30.90 15.84 31.81
N GLU A 315 30.97 17.06 31.26
CA GLU A 315 32.16 17.91 31.33
C GLU A 315 32.52 18.28 32.77
N LYS A 316 31.54 18.64 33.60
CA LYS A 316 31.77 18.87 35.05
C LYS A 316 32.31 17.62 35.74
N LYS A 317 31.73 16.44 35.52
CA LYS A 317 32.22 15.17 36.09
C LYS A 317 33.64 14.83 35.63
N ASN A 318 33.98 15.12 34.38
CA ASN A 318 35.32 14.91 33.86
C ASN A 318 36.34 15.91 34.41
N LYS A 319 35.94 17.16 34.67
CA LYS A 319 36.79 18.18 35.30
C LYS A 319 37.12 17.82 36.75
N VAL A 320 36.12 17.38 37.53
CA VAL A 320 36.33 16.91 38.92
C VAL A 320 37.31 15.73 38.96
N LYS A 321 37.18 14.74 38.06
CA LYS A 321 38.14 13.62 37.97
C LYS A 321 39.56 14.04 37.58
N SER A 322 39.70 15.12 36.81
CA SER A 322 41.00 15.68 36.40
C SER A 322 41.67 16.42 37.55
N ASP A 323 40.90 17.21 38.30
CA ASP A 323 41.40 17.97 39.45
C ASP A 323 41.81 17.02 40.61
N ASP A 324 41.05 15.95 40.88
CA ASP A 324 41.43 14.89 41.83
C ASP A 324 42.75 14.20 41.45
N ARG A 325 43.02 14.01 40.15
CA ARG A 325 44.29 13.44 39.66
C ARG A 325 45.45 14.41 39.84
N LYS A 326 45.23 15.70 39.59
CA LYS A 326 46.25 16.75 39.80
C LYS A 326 46.61 16.90 41.28
N GLU A 327 45.63 16.85 42.16
CA GLU A 327 45.87 16.93 43.60
C GLU A 327 46.65 15.71 44.13
N LYS A 328 46.34 14.50 43.66
CA LYS A 328 47.14 13.30 43.96
C LYS A 328 48.58 13.41 43.46
N LEU A 329 48.79 13.92 42.25
CA LEU A 329 50.13 14.12 41.69
C LEU A 329 50.92 15.19 42.45
N LYS A 330 50.25 16.27 42.88
CA LYS A 330 50.87 17.31 43.71
C LYS A 330 51.27 16.77 45.07
N ASN A 331 50.41 15.98 45.73
CA ASN A 331 50.75 15.35 47.02
C ASN A 331 51.92 14.36 46.91
N LEU A 332 52.05 13.65 45.77
CA LEU A 332 53.21 12.81 45.49
C LEU A 332 54.48 13.64 45.30
N ALA A 333 54.43 14.71 44.51
CA ALA A 333 55.55 15.60 44.28
C ALA A 333 56.00 16.34 45.56
N ASP A 334 55.06 16.79 46.39
CA ASP A 334 55.34 17.46 47.67
C ASP A 334 55.98 16.48 48.67
N LYS A 335 55.60 15.19 48.62
CA LYS A 335 56.25 14.13 49.41
C LYS A 335 57.69 13.91 48.96
N GLU A 336 57.93 13.77 47.65
CA GLU A 336 59.28 13.63 47.09
C GLU A 336 60.17 14.85 47.39
N LEU A 337 59.61 16.06 47.27
CA LEU A 337 60.33 17.30 47.58
C LEU A 337 60.72 17.38 49.07
N ASN A 338 59.83 17.00 49.98
CA ASN A 338 60.13 16.96 51.40
C ASN A 338 61.22 15.93 51.75
N ASP A 339 61.22 14.78 51.08
CA ASP A 339 62.28 13.78 51.24
C ASP A 339 63.64 14.32 50.73
N LEU A 340 63.65 15.06 49.62
CA LEU A 340 64.85 15.73 49.10
C LEU A 340 65.34 16.85 50.03
N ILE A 341 64.45 17.65 50.60
CA ILE A 341 64.81 18.71 51.56
C ILE A 341 65.45 18.09 52.81
N LYS A 342 64.85 17.03 53.36
CA LYS A 342 65.46 16.28 54.48
C LYS A 342 66.84 15.78 54.13
N LYS A 343 67.01 15.18 52.95
CA LYS A 343 68.30 14.66 52.47
C LYS A 343 69.34 15.77 52.31
N LYS A 344 68.94 16.95 51.81
CA LYS A 344 69.82 18.13 51.73
C LYS A 344 70.23 18.63 53.12
N GLY A 345 69.30 18.66 54.08
CA GLY A 345 69.61 19.00 55.47
C GLY A 345 70.65 18.07 56.09
N PHE A 346 70.54 16.76 55.86
CA PHE A 346 71.56 15.79 56.28
C PHE A 346 72.95 16.09 55.66
N LEU A 347 72.99 16.39 54.36
CA LEU A 347 74.24 16.71 53.66
C LEU A 347 74.89 18.03 54.15
N GLU A 348 74.10 19.03 54.52
CA GLU A 348 74.62 20.28 55.08
C GLU A 348 75.19 20.09 56.49
N VAL A 349 74.57 19.25 57.30
CA VAL A 349 75.11 18.85 58.61
C VAL A 349 76.44 18.10 58.43
N GLU A 350 76.51 17.15 57.49
CA GLU A 350 77.77 16.46 57.16
C GLU A 350 78.86 17.43 56.72
N LYS A 351 78.53 18.43 55.89
CA LYS A 351 79.48 19.48 55.48
C LYS A 351 79.98 20.30 56.67
N LYS A 352 79.10 20.72 57.59
CA LYS A 352 79.50 21.45 58.81
C LYS A 352 80.39 20.59 59.71
N ILE A 353 80.07 19.31 59.87
CA ILE A 353 80.94 18.36 60.59
C ILE A 353 82.32 18.28 59.93
N LEU A 354 82.38 18.27 58.59
CA LEU A 354 83.63 18.26 57.83
C LEU A 354 84.44 19.55 58.02
N ILE A 355 83.80 20.71 58.05
CA ILE A 355 84.45 22.01 58.29
C ILE A 355 84.99 22.07 59.73
N LEU A 356 84.18 21.73 60.73
CA LEU A 356 84.62 21.67 62.13
C LEU A 356 85.76 20.68 62.32
N LYS A 357 85.72 19.52 61.64
CA LYS A 357 86.83 18.56 61.64
C LYS A 357 88.12 19.17 61.06
N LYS A 358 88.03 20.01 60.03
CA LYS A 358 89.19 20.73 59.47
C LYS A 358 89.71 21.82 60.40
N GLU A 359 88.84 22.65 60.98
CA GLU A 359 89.23 23.70 61.91
C GLU A 359 89.87 23.14 63.20
N ILE A 360 89.35 22.03 63.72
CA ILE A 360 89.97 21.31 64.84
C ILE A 360 91.39 20.82 64.48
N VAL A 361 91.61 20.41 63.22
CA VAL A 361 92.94 20.00 62.74
C VAL A 361 93.88 21.19 62.60
N GLU A 362 93.38 22.37 62.20
CA GLU A 362 94.18 23.60 62.11
C GLU A 362 94.51 24.21 63.47
N LEU A 363 93.59 24.19 64.45
CA LEU A 363 93.84 24.68 65.82
C LEU A 363 94.79 23.80 66.64
N LYS A 364 95.12 22.60 66.16
CA LYS A 364 96.15 21.72 66.74
C LYS A 364 97.55 21.95 66.17
N LYS A 365 97.71 22.90 65.23
CA LYS A 365 98.99 23.43 64.75
C LYS A 365 99.18 24.84 65.29
#